data_AF-A0A1E5QTB2-F1
#
_entry.id   AF-A0A1E5QTB2-F1
#
_cell.length_a   1.000
_cell.length_b   1.000
_cell.length_c   1.000
_cell.angle_alpha   90.00
_cell.angle_beta   90.00
_cell.angle_gamma   90.00
#
_symmetry.space_group_name_H-M   'P 1'
#
loop_
_entity.id
_entity.type
_entity.pdbx_description
1 polymer ?
#
loop_
_entity_poly.entity_id
_entity_poly.type
_entity_poly.pdbx_seq_one_letter_code
_entity_poly.pdbx_strand_id
1 'polypeptide(L)'
;MNNGILFMNQASEPLNPDDVVKLKNDDDKWVMSHTTFTISDFSKTLLEDYNDDYGQWAKGVEDEVLVPGKSWRKGKVRVTLEFIPDVPKSPLDDFRNKPVD
;
A
#
# COMPACT_ATOMS: atom_id res chain seq x y z
N MET A 1 1.97 -16.41 -28.00
CA MET A 1 0.81 -15.68 -27.46
C MET A 1 1.29 -14.94 -26.22
N ASN A 2 1.60 -13.65 -26.36
CA ASN A 2 2.02 -12.81 -25.24
C ASN A 2 0.80 -12.06 -24.74
N ASN A 3 0.20 -12.53 -23.64
CA ASN A 3 -0.76 -11.74 -22.89
C ASN A 3 0.05 -10.77 -22.02
N GLY A 4 0.49 -9.67 -22.62
CA GLY A 4 1.04 -8.55 -21.89
C GLY A 4 -0.07 -7.94 -21.05
N ILE A 5 -0.15 -8.33 -19.78
CA ILE A 5 -0.92 -7.60 -18.78
C ILE A 5 -0.25 -6.23 -18.68
N LEU A 6 -0.91 -5.21 -19.23
CA LEU A 6 -0.56 -3.82 -18.97
C LEU A 6 -0.80 -3.59 -17.48
N PHE A 7 0.26 -3.63 -16.67
CA PHE A 7 0.21 -3.08 -15.33
C PHE A 7 -0.08 -1.58 -15.50
N MET A 8 -1.33 -1.18 -15.26
CA MET A 8 -1.60 0.20 -14.92
C MET A 8 -0.76 0.48 -13.67
N ASN A 9 0.38 1.17 -13.84
CA ASN A 9 1.12 1.73 -12.72
C ASN A 9 0.24 2.83 -12.12
N GLN A 10 -0.73 2.44 -11.28
CA GLN A 10 -1.28 3.40 -10.34
C GLN A 10 -0.15 3.76 -9.39
N ALA A 11 0.17 5.06 -9.34
CA ALA A 11 1.13 5.56 -8.38
C ALA A 11 0.58 5.28 -6.98
N SER A 12 1.33 4.54 -6.18
CA SER A 12 1.08 4.40 -4.75
C SER A 12 1.99 5.35 -3.99
N GLU A 13 1.50 5.87 -2.86
CA GLU A 13 2.27 6.71 -1.97
C GLU A 13 2.41 6.04 -0.59
N PRO A 14 3.62 5.99 -0.01
CA PRO A 14 3.82 5.40 1.31
C PRO A 14 3.18 6.29 2.38
N LEU A 15 2.49 5.67 3.33
CA LEU A 15 1.87 6.37 4.46
C LEU A 15 2.86 6.50 5.63
N ASN A 16 2.82 7.65 6.29
CA ASN A 16 3.61 7.97 7.48
C ASN A 16 2.93 7.47 8.75
N PRO A 17 3.67 7.24 9.84
CA PRO A 17 3.11 6.74 11.11
C PRO A 17 1.97 7.59 11.70
N ASP A 18 1.97 8.90 11.44
CA ASP A 18 0.99 9.85 11.96
C ASP A 18 -0.21 10.05 11.02
N ASP A 19 -0.17 9.47 9.81
CA ASP A 19 -1.29 9.56 8.87
C ASP A 19 -2.49 8.80 9.43
N VAL A 20 -3.69 9.36 9.21
CA VAL A 20 -4.94 8.80 9.70
C VAL A 20 -5.70 8.14 8.57
N VAL A 21 -6.03 6.87 8.75
CA VAL A 21 -6.86 6.09 7.83
C VAL A 21 -8.25 5.95 8.41
N LYS A 22 -9.26 6.13 7.56
CA LYS A 22 -10.66 5.85 7.88
C LYS A 22 -11.21 4.77 6.96
N LEU A 23 -11.61 3.65 7.54
CA LEU A 23 -12.35 2.61 6.86
C LEU A 23 -13.78 3.08 6.54
N LYS A 24 -14.28 2.68 5.39
CA LYS A 24 -15.61 3.08 4.90
C LYS A 24 -16.72 2.35 5.65
N ASN A 25 -16.54 1.05 5.90
CA ASN A 25 -17.53 0.20 6.57
C ASN A 25 -16.92 -0.48 7.79
N ASP A 26 -17.79 -0.86 8.74
CA ASP A 26 -17.37 -1.60 9.93
C ASP A 26 -16.94 -3.04 9.60
N ASP A 27 -17.45 -3.64 8.53
CA ASP A 27 -17.09 -4.99 8.09
C ASP A 27 -15.67 -5.05 7.48
N ASP A 28 -15.10 -3.90 7.11
CA ASP A 28 -13.71 -3.79 6.64
C ASP A 28 -12.70 -3.81 7.80
N LYS A 29 -13.17 -3.82 9.06
CA LYS A 29 -12.32 -3.95 10.24
C LYS A 29 -11.66 -5.33 10.23
N TRP A 30 -10.33 -5.33 10.20
CA TRP A 30 -9.55 -6.55 10.29
C TRP A 30 -8.72 -6.57 11.57
N VAL A 31 -7.81 -5.60 11.72
CA VAL A 31 -6.88 -5.51 12.84
C VAL A 31 -7.43 -4.65 13.98
N MET A 32 -8.13 -3.56 13.63
CA MET A 32 -8.57 -2.53 14.57
C MET A 32 -10.06 -2.67 14.90
N SER A 33 -10.44 -2.46 16.16
CA SER A 33 -11.85 -2.50 16.61
C SER A 33 -12.68 -1.28 16.16
N HIS A 34 -12.00 -0.21 15.75
CA HIS A 34 -12.58 1.05 15.31
C HIS A 34 -12.17 1.36 13.87
N THR A 35 -12.96 2.19 13.17
CA THR A 35 -12.77 2.47 11.74
C THR A 35 -11.79 3.60 11.46
N THR A 36 -11.36 4.38 12.44
CA THR A 36 -10.44 5.52 12.24
C THR A 36 -9.23 5.39 13.14
N PHE A 37 -8.05 5.19 12.57
CA PHE A 37 -6.82 4.92 13.30
C PHE A 37 -5.62 5.58 12.62
N THR A 38 -4.54 5.75 13.38
CA THR A 38 -3.25 6.13 12.82
C THR A 38 -2.54 4.90 12.24
N ILE A 39 -1.62 5.14 11.30
CA ILE A 39 -0.76 4.07 10.75
C ILE A 39 0.11 3.43 11.82
N SER A 40 0.61 4.22 12.78
CA SER A 40 1.39 3.70 13.91
C SER A 40 0.58 2.76 14.79
N ASP A 41 -0.66 3.13 15.15
CA ASP A 41 -1.53 2.26 15.94
C ASP A 41 -1.86 0.96 15.20
N PHE A 42 -2.25 1.06 13.93
CA PHE A 42 -2.56 -0.12 13.11
C PHE A 42 -1.37 -1.06 12.99
N SER A 43 -0.19 -0.52 12.66
CA SER A 43 1.00 -1.33 12.41
C SER A 43 1.53 -1.97 13.69
N LYS A 44 1.40 -1.25 14.82
CA LYS A 44 1.70 -1.78 16.15
C LYS A 44 0.78 -2.97 16.46
N THR A 45 -0.54 -2.80 16.35
CA THR A 45 -1.49 -3.89 16.62
C THR A 45 -1.31 -5.08 15.67
N LEU A 46 -1.01 -4.85 14.39
CA LEU A 46 -0.77 -5.92 13.42
C LEU A 46 0.47 -6.76 13.76
N LEU A 47 1.51 -6.13 14.32
CA LEU A 47 2.84 -6.75 14.48
C LEU A 47 3.14 -7.19 15.92
N GLU A 48 2.43 -6.65 16.92
CA GLU A 48 2.51 -7.09 18.32
C GLU A 48 2.18 -8.58 18.50
N ASP A 49 1.32 -9.15 17.66
CA ASP A 49 0.98 -10.58 17.71
C ASP A 49 2.12 -11.50 17.21
N TYR A 50 3.12 -10.96 16.50
CA TYR A 50 4.12 -11.75 15.79
C TYR A 50 5.57 -11.44 16.16
N ASN A 51 5.88 -10.22 16.62
CA ASN A 51 7.25 -9.81 16.91
C ASN A 51 7.28 -8.54 17.78
N ASP A 52 8.03 -8.57 18.90
CA ASP A 52 8.30 -7.39 19.75
C ASP A 52 9.06 -6.27 19.01
N ASP A 53 9.50 -6.53 17.78
CA ASP A 53 10.45 -5.71 17.04
C ASP A 53 9.86 -4.86 15.90
N TYR A 54 8.59 -4.45 16.03
CA TYR A 54 7.91 -3.58 15.05
C TYR A 54 8.78 -2.40 14.59
N GLY A 55 9.47 -1.76 15.53
CA GLY A 55 10.31 -0.60 15.25
C GLY A 55 11.43 -0.88 14.24
N GLN A 56 11.91 -2.13 14.14
CA GLN A 56 12.93 -2.51 13.16
C GLN A 56 12.32 -2.71 11.78
N TRP A 57 11.19 -3.41 11.68
CA TRP A 57 10.51 -3.64 10.40
C TRP A 57 9.93 -2.36 9.80
N ALA A 58 9.55 -1.37 10.63
CA ALA A 58 9.17 -0.04 10.18
C ALA A 58 10.36 0.78 9.63
N LYS A 59 11.58 0.57 10.14
CA LYS A 59 12.81 1.24 9.66
C LYS A 59 13.50 0.48 8.51
N GLY A 60 13.18 -0.79 8.36
CA GLY A 60 13.82 -1.71 7.42
C GLY A 60 14.91 -2.54 8.10
N VAL A 61 14.79 -3.85 7.99
CA VAL A 61 15.75 -4.85 8.50
C VAL A 61 16.75 -5.18 7.41
N GLU A 62 18.04 -5.25 7.75
CA GLU A 62 19.09 -5.65 6.82
C GLU A 62 18.96 -7.14 6.47
N ASP A 63 18.76 -7.44 5.19
CA ASP A 63 18.52 -8.80 4.72
C ASP A 63 18.93 -8.96 3.24
N GLU A 64 18.79 -10.16 2.71
CA GLU A 64 19.03 -10.51 1.32
C GLU A 64 17.73 -10.86 0.60
N VAL A 65 17.58 -10.36 -0.63
CA VAL A 65 16.43 -10.70 -1.48
C VAL A 65 16.87 -11.49 -2.71
N LEU A 66 16.15 -12.57 -2.99
CA LEU A 66 16.20 -13.30 -4.25
C LEU A 66 14.95 -12.99 -5.06
N VAL A 67 15.13 -12.39 -6.23
CA VAL A 67 14.05 -12.12 -7.18
C VAL A 67 14.28 -12.98 -8.42
N PRO A 68 13.25 -13.61 -9.01
CA PRO A 68 13.41 -14.41 -10.22
C PRO A 68 14.22 -13.68 -11.30
N GLY A 69 15.22 -14.34 -11.85
CA GLY A 69 16.14 -13.77 -12.85
C GLY A 69 17.23 -12.86 -12.28
N LYS A 70 17.36 -12.73 -10.96
CA LYS A 70 18.45 -11.98 -10.29
C LYS A 70 19.18 -12.89 -9.30
N SER A 71 20.43 -12.53 -8.98
CA SER A 71 21.17 -13.14 -7.86
C SER A 71 20.66 -12.61 -6.51
N TRP A 72 21.07 -13.28 -5.42
CA TRP A 72 20.91 -12.75 -4.06
C TRP A 72 21.53 -11.36 -3.95
N ARG A 73 20.82 -10.42 -3.31
CA ARG A 73 21.26 -9.05 -3.12
C ARG A 73 20.96 -8.59 -1.71
N LYS A 74 21.98 -8.05 -1.03
CA LYS A 74 21.84 -7.37 0.26
C LYS A 74 21.08 -6.06 0.12
N GLY A 75 20.26 -5.74 1.11
CA GLY A 75 19.49 -4.50 1.17
C GLY A 75 18.73 -4.40 2.50
N LYS A 76 17.68 -3.58 2.50
CA LYS A 76 16.74 -3.49 3.62
C LYS A 76 15.35 -3.93 3.19
N VAL A 77 14.72 -4.78 3.99
CA VAL A 77 13.32 -5.17 3.83
C VAL A 77 12.49 -4.44 4.87
N ARG A 78 11.48 -3.70 4.42
CA ARG A 78 10.64 -2.83 5.26
C ARG A 78 9.17 -3.17 5.04
N VAL A 79 8.39 -3.18 6.11
CA VAL A 79 6.92 -3.24 6.02
C VAL A 79 6.39 -1.82 5.89
N THR A 80 5.53 -1.57 4.91
CA THR A 80 4.96 -0.24 4.65
C THR A 80 3.52 -0.39 4.20
N LEU A 81 2.66 0.51 4.69
CA LEU A 81 1.31 0.70 4.16
C LEU A 81 1.37 1.78 3.09
N GLU A 82 0.68 1.54 1.97
CA GLU A 82 0.63 2.45 0.84
C GLU A 82 -0.81 2.86 0.57
N PHE A 83 -0.99 4.14 0.22
CA PHE A 83 -2.25 4.65 -0.29
C PHE A 83 -2.22 4.66 -1.81
N ILE A 84 -3.27 4.15 -2.43
CA ILE A 84 -3.46 4.19 -3.87
C ILE A 84 -4.63 5.13 -4.12
N PRO A 85 -4.38 6.38 -4.55
CA PRO A 85 -5.46 7.29 -4.88
C PRO A 85 -6.24 6.78 -6.09
N ASP A 86 -7.56 6.98 -6.08
CA ASP A 86 -8.36 6.86 -7.29
C ASP A 86 -7.79 7.79 -8.35
N VAL A 87 -7.73 7.31 -9.60
CA VAL A 87 -7.32 8.17 -10.73
C VAL A 87 -8.26 9.38 -10.76
N PRO A 88 -7.74 10.62 -10.68
CA PRO A 88 -8.61 11.78 -10.73
C PRO A 88 -9.36 11.76 -12.07
N LYS A 89 -10.69 11.64 -12.01
CA LYS A 89 -11.53 11.84 -13.19
C LYS A 89 -11.22 13.23 -13.74
N SER A 90 -10.70 13.32 -14.95
CA SER A 90 -10.50 14.62 -15.57
C SER A 90 -11.88 15.24 -15.80
N PRO A 91 -12.11 16.51 -15.48
CA PRO A 91 -13.33 17.21 -15.86
C PRO A 91 -13.62 17.16 -17.38
N LEU A 92 -12.60 16.82 -18.18
CA LEU A 92 -12.67 16.70 -19.63
C LEU A 92 -13.03 15.29 -20.12
N ASP A 93 -13.05 14.28 -19.25
CA ASP A 93 -13.37 12.89 -19.66
C ASP A 93 -14.82 12.76 -20.16
N ASP A 94 -15.73 13.57 -19.63
CA ASP A 94 -17.13 13.65 -20.08
C ASP A 94 -17.28 14.20 -21.51
N PHE A 95 -16.26 14.94 -22.01
CA PHE A 95 -16.29 15.56 -23.33
C PHE A 95 -15.60 14.71 -24.41
N ARG A 96 -14.76 13.74 -24.02
CA ARG A 96 -14.04 12.85 -24.96
C ARG A 96 -14.92 11.76 -25.58
N ASN A 97 -16.07 11.46 -24.97
CA ASN A 97 -16.95 10.36 -25.38
C ASN A 97 -18.22 10.81 -26.12
N LYS A 98 -18.29 12.04 -26.65
CA LYS A 98 -19.40 12.40 -27.53
C LYS A 98 -19.21 11.76 -28.91
N PRO A 99 -20.20 11.02 -29.44
CA PRO A 99 -20.20 10.62 -30.84
C PRO A 99 -20.11 11.89 -31.70
N VAL A 100 -19.22 11.87 -32.69
CA VAL A 100 -19.24 12.86 -33.76
C VAL A 100 -20.43 12.47 -34.65
N ASP A 101 -21.47 13.30 -34.65
CA ASP A 101 -22.58 13.21 -35.60
C ASP A 101 -22.10 13.38 -37.05
#